data_AF-A0A3M8A699-F1
#
_entry.id   AF-A0A3M8A699-F1
#
_cell.length_a   1.000
_cell.length_b   1.000
_cell.length_c   1.000
_cell.angle_alpha   90.00
_cell.angle_beta   90.00
_cell.angle_gamma   90.00
#
_symmetry.space_group_name_H-M   'P 1'
#
loop_
_entity.id
_entity.type
_entity.pdbx_description
1 polymer ?
#
loop_
_entity_poly.entity_id
_entity_poly.type
_entity_poly.pdbx_seq_one_letter_code
_entity_poly.pdbx_strand_id
1 'polypeptide(L)'
;PELRLELGAPVAVVAASPRAAADAIAGLRPDADLLVLAPGTDAGHRAAAALAAAESAGRTVIVGDADGWAANWALAGSVRDAATIVVRGGGAEYRALVRDRDLPPLLDEGDAQCWIVPPGGQPRRRGWPVARFD
;
A
#
# COMPACT_ATOMS: atom_id res chain seq x y z
N PRO A 1 -11.92 -12.30 5.23
CA PRO A 1 -10.62 -12.99 5.37
C PRO A 1 -9.52 -11.99 5.74
N GLU A 2 -8.55 -12.37 6.57
CA GLU A 2 -7.42 -11.52 6.96
C GLU A 2 -6.52 -11.18 5.74
N LEU A 3 -5.83 -10.04 5.82
CA LEU A 3 -4.86 -9.61 4.82
C LEU A 3 -3.68 -10.58 4.78
N ARG A 4 -3.32 -11.00 3.57
CA ARG A 4 -2.10 -11.76 3.29
C ARG A 4 -1.37 -11.06 2.15
N LEU A 5 -0.06 -10.88 2.33
CA LEU A 5 0.82 -10.28 1.35
C LEU A 5 1.77 -11.34 0.83
N GLU A 6 1.46 -11.87 -0.34
CA GLU A 6 2.26 -12.89 -1.00
C GLU A 6 3.63 -12.34 -1.39
N LEU A 7 4.61 -13.25 -1.49
CA LEU A 7 5.92 -12.93 -2.08
C LEU A 7 5.79 -12.87 -3.62
N GLY A 8 6.64 -12.07 -4.25
CA GLY A 8 6.82 -12.08 -5.71
C GLY A 8 6.38 -10.81 -6.45
N ALA A 9 5.59 -9.94 -5.83
CA ALA A 9 5.33 -8.59 -6.35
C ALA A 9 5.60 -7.54 -5.25
N PRO A 10 6.07 -6.33 -5.61
CA PRO A 10 6.12 -5.22 -4.68
C PRO A 10 4.72 -4.93 -4.09
N VAL A 11 4.68 -4.34 -2.90
CA VAL A 11 3.44 -3.88 -2.28
C VAL A 11 3.45 -2.37 -2.14
N ALA A 12 2.37 -1.73 -2.57
CA ALA A 12 2.13 -0.31 -2.35
C ALA A 12 0.97 -0.13 -1.37
N VAL A 13 1.18 0.56 -0.27
CA VAL A 13 0.18 0.80 0.76
C VAL A 13 -0.19 2.28 0.76
N VAL A 14 -1.49 2.56 0.67
CA VAL A 14 -2.05 3.89 0.90
C VAL A 14 -2.77 3.89 2.23
N ALA A 15 -2.39 4.79 3.13
CA ALA A 15 -3.06 4.94 4.42
C ALA A 15 -3.05 6.38 4.93
N ALA A 16 -4.13 6.82 5.58
CA ALA A 16 -4.21 8.13 6.22
C ALA A 16 -3.17 8.32 7.35
N SER A 17 -2.60 7.22 7.86
CA SER A 17 -1.51 7.24 8.84
C SER A 17 -0.39 6.30 8.39
N PRO A 18 0.52 6.75 7.50
CA PRO A 18 1.51 5.89 6.85
C PRO A 18 2.44 5.16 7.83
N ARG A 19 2.85 5.82 8.92
CA ARG A 19 3.73 5.21 9.93
C ARG A 19 3.05 4.05 10.67
N ALA A 20 1.84 4.29 11.18
CA ALA A 20 1.06 3.24 11.84
C ALA A 20 0.74 2.09 10.88
N ALA A 21 0.51 2.39 9.59
CA ALA A 21 0.32 1.36 8.58
C ALA A 21 1.60 0.55 8.34
N ALA A 22 2.76 1.21 8.27
CA ALA A 22 4.05 0.54 8.13
C ALA A 22 4.34 -0.39 9.31
N ASP A 23 4.07 0.04 10.55
CA ASP A 23 4.26 -0.78 11.75
C ASP A 23 3.38 -2.05 11.71
N ALA A 24 2.11 -1.90 11.32
CA ALA A 24 1.21 -3.04 11.19
C ALA A 24 1.64 -4.02 10.08
N ILE A 25 2.16 -3.50 8.95
CA ILE A 25 2.72 -4.33 7.89
C ILE A 25 4.03 -5.00 8.32
N ALA A 26 4.88 -4.34 9.09
CA ALA A 26 6.10 -4.94 9.63
C ALA A 26 5.78 -6.17 10.51
N GLY A 27 4.69 -6.13 11.27
CA GLY A 27 4.19 -7.28 12.03
C GLY A 27 3.71 -8.44 11.15
N LEU A 28 3.15 -8.14 9.96
CA LEU A 28 2.67 -9.15 9.01
C LEU A 28 3.78 -9.71 8.11
N ARG A 29 4.76 -8.88 7.73
CA ARG A 29 5.90 -9.18 6.86
C ARG A 29 7.19 -8.66 7.49
N PRO A 30 7.75 -9.36 8.50
CA PRO A 30 9.01 -8.96 9.13
C PRO A 30 10.21 -8.99 8.18
N ASP A 31 10.07 -9.69 7.04
CA ASP A 31 11.06 -9.78 5.97
C ASP A 31 11.00 -8.61 4.98
N ALA A 32 9.99 -7.73 5.06
CA ALA A 32 9.80 -6.67 4.09
C ALA A 32 10.83 -5.52 4.23
N ASP A 33 11.26 -5.01 3.08
CA ASP A 33 12.01 -3.76 2.99
C ASP A 33 11.00 -2.60 2.93
N LEU A 34 10.68 -2.04 4.10
CA LEU A 34 9.66 -1.01 4.26
C LEU A 34 10.22 0.40 3.98
N LEU A 35 9.54 1.12 3.09
CA LEU A 35 9.83 2.51 2.75
C LEU A 35 8.59 3.37 2.98
N VAL A 36 8.67 4.36 3.84
CA VAL A 36 7.58 5.33 4.06
C VAL A 36 7.85 6.57 3.22
N LEU A 37 6.89 6.94 2.36
CA LEU A 37 6.90 8.20 1.64
C LEU A 37 6.74 9.33 2.66
N ALA A 38 7.82 10.07 2.89
CA ALA A 38 7.82 11.31 3.64
C ALA A 38 7.70 12.50 2.68
N PRO A 39 7.23 13.66 3.15
CA PRO A 39 7.28 14.90 2.37
C PRO A 39 8.70 15.19 1.84
N GLY A 40 8.80 15.60 0.58
CA GLY A 40 10.07 15.87 -0.11
C GLY A 40 10.45 14.81 -1.15
N THR A 41 11.49 15.07 -1.94
CA THR A 41 11.85 14.28 -3.13
C THR A 41 12.70 13.05 -2.82
N ASP A 42 13.47 13.05 -1.73
CA ASP A 42 14.41 11.97 -1.41
C ASP A 42 13.71 10.62 -1.14
N ALA A 43 12.61 10.64 -0.37
CA ALA A 43 11.85 9.42 -0.09
C ALA A 43 11.25 8.82 -1.38
N GLY A 44 10.78 9.68 -2.29
CA GLY A 44 10.26 9.28 -3.59
C GLY A 44 11.30 8.62 -4.49
N HIS A 45 12.50 9.21 -4.60
CA HIS A 45 13.60 8.64 -5.37
C HIS A 45 14.05 7.28 -4.82
N ARG A 46 14.16 7.14 -3.51
CA ARG A 46 14.50 5.85 -2.87
C ARG A 46 13.42 4.80 -3.14
N ALA A 47 12.15 5.17 -3.06
CA ALA A 47 11.05 4.25 -3.37
C ALA A 47 11.02 3.83 -4.84
N ALA A 48 11.31 4.74 -5.78
CA ALA A 48 11.42 4.41 -7.21
C ALA A 48 12.60 3.48 -7.49
N ALA A 49 13.77 3.74 -6.90
CA ALA A 49 14.93 2.87 -7.05
C ALA A 49 14.67 1.46 -6.47
N ALA A 50 14.02 1.39 -5.31
CA ALA A 50 13.65 0.12 -4.70
C ALA A 50 12.64 -0.65 -5.55
N LEU A 51 11.63 0.03 -6.11
CA LEU A 51 10.65 -0.60 -6.99
C LEU A 51 11.31 -1.19 -8.24
N ALA A 52 12.25 -0.48 -8.87
CA ALA A 52 13.00 -0.97 -10.01
C ALA A 52 13.88 -2.18 -9.67
N ALA A 53 14.46 -2.23 -8.47
CA ALA A 53 15.23 -3.38 -7.99
C ALA A 53 14.36 -4.58 -7.56
N ALA A 54 13.11 -4.31 -7.18
CA ALA A 54 12.19 -5.30 -6.61
C ALA A 54 11.78 -6.42 -7.58
N GLU A 55 11.98 -6.21 -8.90
CA GLU A 55 11.82 -7.24 -9.94
C GLU A 55 12.60 -8.53 -9.63
N SER A 56 13.59 -8.48 -8.73
CA SER A 56 14.43 -9.62 -8.35
C SER A 56 14.12 -10.25 -6.98
N ALA A 57 13.31 -9.62 -6.10
CA ALA A 57 13.20 -10.07 -4.69
C ALA A 57 11.81 -10.01 -4.05
N GLY A 58 10.84 -9.22 -4.54
CA GLY A 58 9.45 -9.23 -4.03
C GLY A 58 9.28 -8.90 -2.53
N ARG A 59 10.25 -8.21 -1.91
CA ARG A 59 10.27 -7.82 -0.48
C ARG A 59 9.92 -6.34 -0.25
N THR A 60 9.89 -5.54 -1.31
CA THR A 60 9.67 -4.10 -1.20
C THR A 60 8.23 -3.76 -0.85
N VAL A 61 8.07 -2.96 0.21
CA VAL A 61 6.79 -2.39 0.60
C VAL A 61 6.93 -0.87 0.71
N ILE A 62 6.17 -0.14 -0.10
CA ILE A 62 6.16 1.33 -0.09
C ILE A 62 4.86 1.79 0.55
N VAL A 63 4.93 2.65 1.55
CA VAL A 63 3.78 3.12 2.33
C VAL A 63 3.68 4.64 2.24
N GLY A 64 2.51 5.17 1.92
CA GLY A 64 2.27 6.62 1.86
C GLY A 64 0.81 6.96 2.12
N ASP A 65 0.52 8.23 2.34
CA ASP A 65 -0.84 8.76 2.34
C ASP A 65 -1.22 9.26 0.94
N ALA A 66 -2.44 9.75 0.77
CA ALA A 66 -2.92 10.24 -0.52
C ALA A 66 -2.00 11.35 -1.08
N ASP A 67 -1.55 12.27 -0.23
CA ASP A 67 -0.70 13.40 -0.62
C ASP A 67 0.72 12.95 -0.99
N GLY A 68 1.31 12.02 -0.24
CA GLY A 68 2.61 11.44 -0.52
C GLY A 68 2.64 10.70 -1.85
N TRP A 69 1.58 9.96 -2.18
CA TRP A 69 1.44 9.31 -3.49
C TRP A 69 1.18 10.32 -4.62
N ALA A 70 0.39 11.37 -4.36
CA ALA A 70 0.14 12.44 -5.33
C ALA A 70 1.41 13.23 -5.67
N ALA A 71 2.22 13.56 -4.66
CA ALA A 71 3.51 14.23 -4.82
C ALA A 71 4.50 13.39 -5.64
N ASN A 72 4.36 12.07 -5.61
CA ASN A 72 5.21 11.11 -6.32
C ASN A 72 4.45 10.43 -7.48
N TRP A 73 3.77 11.23 -8.31
CA TRP A 73 2.86 10.75 -9.36
C TRP A 73 3.47 9.75 -10.35
N ALA A 74 4.76 9.88 -10.67
CA ALA A 74 5.46 8.95 -11.57
C ALA A 74 5.63 7.58 -10.92
N LEU A 75 6.07 7.53 -9.66
CA LEU A 75 6.12 6.32 -8.84
C LEU A 75 4.72 5.70 -8.69
N ALA A 76 3.71 6.54 -8.43
CA ALA A 76 2.31 6.10 -8.38
C ALA A 76 1.84 5.48 -9.70
N GLY A 77 2.40 5.88 -10.84
CA GLY A 77 2.23 5.20 -12.13
C GLY A 77 2.82 3.80 -12.11
N SER A 78 4.12 3.69 -11.82
CA SER A 78 4.85 2.42 -11.82
C SER A 78 4.25 1.37 -10.87
N VAL A 79 3.83 1.76 -9.66
CA VAL A 79 3.25 0.80 -8.70
C VAL A 79 1.89 0.27 -9.14
N ARG A 80 1.11 1.03 -9.93
CA ARG A 80 -0.18 0.53 -10.44
C ARG A 80 -0.01 -0.64 -11.40
N ASP A 81 1.08 -0.61 -12.16
CA ASP A 81 1.36 -1.61 -13.17
C ASP A 81 2.03 -2.86 -12.57
N ALA A 82 2.87 -2.67 -11.54
CA ALA A 82 3.74 -3.73 -11.01
C ALA A 82 3.39 -4.24 -9.60
N ALA A 83 2.72 -3.45 -8.77
CA ALA A 83 2.57 -3.74 -7.33
C ALA A 83 1.17 -4.23 -6.96
N THR A 84 1.10 -5.04 -5.91
CA THR A 84 -0.16 -5.23 -5.17
C THR A 84 -0.44 -3.97 -4.37
N ILE A 85 -1.59 -3.34 -4.59
CA ILE A 85 -2.00 -2.14 -3.88
C ILE A 85 -2.86 -2.53 -2.67
N VAL A 86 -2.55 -1.96 -1.51
CA VAL A 86 -3.35 -2.07 -0.30
C VAL A 86 -3.83 -0.68 0.09
N VAL A 87 -5.13 -0.53 0.33
CA VAL A 87 -5.72 0.76 0.68
C VAL A 87 -6.37 0.65 2.05
N ARG A 88 -5.92 1.51 2.97
CA ARG A 88 -6.46 1.71 4.31
C ARG A 88 -6.95 3.14 4.48
N GLY A 89 -8.23 3.35 4.29
CA GLY A 89 -8.82 4.68 4.43
C GLY A 89 -10.11 4.79 3.66
N GLY A 90 -10.44 6.02 3.28
CA GLY A 90 -11.65 6.33 2.52
C GLY A 90 -11.38 6.44 1.03
N GLY A 91 -12.25 7.20 0.34
CA GLY A 91 -12.15 7.40 -1.10
C GLY A 91 -10.92 8.18 -1.56
N ALA A 92 -10.32 9.00 -0.70
CA ALA A 92 -9.08 9.72 -1.03
C ALA A 92 -7.90 8.76 -1.17
N GLU A 93 -7.68 7.90 -0.16
CA GLU A 93 -6.63 6.88 -0.19
C GLU A 93 -6.84 5.90 -1.35
N TYR A 94 -8.10 5.52 -1.61
CA TYR A 94 -8.42 4.63 -2.71
C TYR A 94 -8.03 5.22 -4.06
N ARG A 95 -8.44 6.47 -4.34
CA ARG A 95 -8.17 7.14 -5.62
C ARG A 95 -6.71 7.54 -5.80
N ALA A 96 -5.94 7.63 -4.72
CA ALA A 96 -4.52 7.97 -4.80
C ALA A 96 -3.76 6.99 -5.68
N LEU A 97 -4.08 5.69 -5.59
CA LEU A 97 -3.43 4.64 -6.40
C LEU A 97 -4.37 3.85 -7.30
N VAL A 98 -5.64 3.67 -6.97
CA VAL A 98 -6.52 2.86 -7.81
C VAL A 98 -7.16 3.73 -8.89
N ARG A 99 -6.91 3.41 -10.17
CA ARG A 99 -7.50 4.10 -11.33
C ARG A 99 -8.87 3.52 -11.68
N ASP A 100 -9.77 3.55 -10.71
CA ASP A 100 -11.17 3.21 -10.91
C ASP A 100 -12.04 4.44 -10.64
N ARG A 101 -13.03 4.67 -11.49
CA ARG A 101 -14.01 5.76 -11.31
C ARG A 101 -15.09 5.36 -10.32
N ASP A 102 -15.37 4.07 -10.21
CA ASP A 102 -16.34 3.55 -9.28
C ASP A 102 -15.66 3.30 -7.94
N LEU A 103 -16.22 3.89 -6.89
CA LEU A 103 -15.73 3.65 -5.55
C LEU A 103 -16.19 2.24 -5.13
N PRO A 104 -15.28 1.35 -4.68
CA PRO A 104 -15.69 0.05 -4.19
C PRO A 104 -16.57 0.24 -2.96
N PRO A 105 -17.39 -0.78 -2.61
CA PRO A 105 -18.21 -0.74 -1.41
C PRO A 105 -17.40 -0.29 -0.18
N LEU A 106 -17.87 0.74 0.53
CA LEU A 106 -17.20 1.38 1.67
C LEU A 106 -16.79 0.39 2.75
N LEU A 107 -15.57 0.49 3.27
CA LEU A 107 -15.15 -0.30 4.44
C LEU A 107 -16.11 -0.04 5.61
N ASP A 108 -16.41 -1.10 6.37
CA ASP A 108 -17.34 -1.00 7.49
C ASP A 108 -16.69 -0.18 8.63
N GLU A 109 -17.41 0.82 9.15
CA GLU A 109 -16.88 1.69 10.22
C GLU A 109 -16.60 0.88 11.49
N GLY A 110 -15.42 1.07 12.10
CA GLY A 110 -15.03 0.38 13.34
C GLY A 110 -14.34 -0.98 13.12
N ASP A 111 -14.51 -1.62 11.96
CA ASP A 111 -13.76 -2.82 11.64
C ASP A 111 -12.39 -2.47 11.04
N ALA A 112 -11.35 -3.16 11.51
CA ALA A 112 -10.05 -3.08 10.89
C ALA A 112 -10.11 -3.79 9.52
N GLN A 113 -10.51 -3.09 8.46
CA GLN A 113 -10.56 -3.59 7.08
C GLN A 113 -9.67 -2.79 6.10
N CYS A 114 -9.26 -3.41 5.00
CA CYS A 114 -8.60 -2.73 3.88
C CYS A 114 -9.14 -3.26 2.55
N TRP A 115 -8.86 -2.53 1.49
CA TRP A 115 -8.91 -3.09 0.14
C TRP A 115 -7.54 -3.62 -0.25
N ILE A 116 -7.51 -4.75 -0.95
CA ILE A 116 -6.34 -5.24 -1.69
C ILE A 116 -6.70 -5.29 -3.17
N VAL A 117 -5.81 -4.76 -4.01
CA VAL A 117 -5.94 -4.72 -5.47
C VAL A 117 -4.70 -5.36 -6.06
N PRO A 118 -4.79 -6.61 -6.56
CA PRO A 118 -3.69 -7.22 -7.29
C PRO A 118 -3.34 -6.41 -8.55
N PRO A 119 -2.13 -6.54 -9.12
CA PRO A 119 -1.79 -5.96 -10.42
C PRO A 119 -2.82 -6.35 -11.48
N GLY A 120 -3.46 -5.37 -12.13
CA GLY A 120 -4.52 -5.58 -13.13
C GLY A 120 -5.81 -6.25 -12.60
N GLY A 121 -5.91 -6.47 -11.29
CA GLY A 121 -7.03 -7.15 -10.65
C GLY A 121 -8.10 -6.22 -10.11
N GLN A 122 -9.22 -6.81 -9.69
CA GLN A 122 -10.31 -6.09 -9.04
C GLN A 122 -10.08 -5.96 -7.52
N PRO A 123 -10.52 -4.85 -6.89
CA PRO A 123 -10.42 -4.66 -5.45
C PRO A 123 -11.17 -5.71 -4.65
N ARG A 124 -10.59 -6.13 -3.53
CA ARG A 124 -11.20 -7.09 -2.60
C ARG A 124 -11.05 -6.59 -1.17
N ARG A 125 -12.10 -6.72 -0.34
CA ARG A 125 -11.98 -6.43 1.09
C ARG A 125 -11.17 -7.50 1.83
N ARG A 126 -10.35 -7.08 2.79
CA ARG A 126 -9.60 -7.93 3.72
C ARG A 126 -9.65 -7.34 5.13
N GLY A 127 -9.46 -8.17 6.14
CA GLY A 127 -9.20 -7.71 7.51
C GLY A 127 -7.78 -7.15 7.60
N TRP A 128 -7.63 -5.95 8.11
CA TRP A 128 -6.36 -5.32 8.37
C TRP A 128 -5.69 -5.93 9.61
N PRO A 129 -4.37 -6.11 9.62
CA PRO A 129 -3.65 -6.55 10.81
C PRO A 129 -3.88 -5.57 11.96
N VAL A 130 -4.57 -6.04 12.99
CA VAL A 130 -4.63 -5.36 14.29
C VAL A 130 -3.54 -5.95 15.18
N ALA A 131 -2.80 -5.09 15.88
CA ALA A 131 -1.93 -5.55 16.95
C ALA A 131 -2.82 -6.24 17.99
N ARG A 132 -2.66 -7.56 18.14
CA ARG A 132 -3.24 -8.29 19.27
C ARG A 132 -2.31 -8.02 20.45
N PHE A 133 -2.77 -7.25 21.42
CA PHE A 133 -2.13 -7.19 22.73
C PHE A 133 -2.71 -8.35 23.53
N ASP A 134 -1.91 -9.37 23.78
CA ASP A 134 -2.23 -10.47 24.71
C ASP A 134 -2.18 -9.98 26.16
#